data_AF-A0A1U9MJ72-F1
#
_entry.id   AF-A0A1U9MJ72-F1
#
_cell.length_a   1.000
_cell.length_b   1.000
_cell.length_c   1.000
_cell.angle_alpha   90.00
_cell.angle_beta   90.00
_cell.angle_gamma   90.00
#
_symmetry.space_group_name_H-M   'P 1'
#
loop_
_entity.id
_entity.type
_entity.pdbx_description
1 polymer ?
#
loop_
_entity_poly.entity_id
_entity_poly.type
_entity_poly.pdbx_seq_one_letter_code
_entity_poly.pdbx_strand_id
1 'polypeptide(L)'
;MASIGTLKQVKENKFEGRLLFATFRQPIPVSMHRVNKVSDNAPDFRMIAKNGTEVGAAWIKQNKQTGKEYISVSISIPELNSVVYGTLGRMSDQPDENLYSIIWNQPNSAIPSNYLDQNDYGADNFGGSQSSYDQDHVDAYN
;
A
#
# COMPACT_ATOMS: atom_id res chain seq x y z
N MET A 1 -7.39 1.48 -5.79
CA MET A 1 -6.33 0.83 -4.97
C MET A 1 -5.27 0.30 -5.92
N ALA A 2 -3.99 0.34 -5.56
CA ALA A 2 -2.92 -0.16 -6.43
C ALA A 2 -2.77 -1.69 -6.30
N SER A 3 -2.59 -2.38 -7.42
CA SER A 3 -2.20 -3.80 -7.42
C SER A 3 -0.67 -3.91 -7.42
N ILE A 4 -0.14 -4.77 -6.56
CA ILE A 4 1.30 -5.06 -6.42
C ILE A 4 1.63 -6.51 -6.81
N GLY A 5 0.68 -7.20 -7.42
CA GLY A 5 0.89 -8.57 -7.84
C GLY A 5 -0.36 -9.22 -8.38
N THR A 6 -0.15 -10.24 -9.19
CA THR A 6 -1.22 -11.09 -9.71
C THR A 6 -0.87 -12.53 -9.44
N LEU A 7 -1.80 -13.27 -8.86
CA LEU A 7 -1.68 -14.68 -8.55
C LEU A 7 -2.82 -15.44 -9.21
N LYS A 8 -2.50 -16.56 -9.84
CA LYS A 8 -3.47 -17.54 -10.31
C LYS A 8 -3.52 -18.70 -9.34
N GLN A 9 -4.72 -19.12 -8.95
CA GLN A 9 -4.92 -20.34 -8.20
C GLN A 9 -4.72 -21.54 -9.13
N VAL A 10 -3.67 -22.32 -8.89
CA VAL A 10 -3.30 -23.47 -9.73
C VAL A 10 -3.91 -24.75 -9.17
N LYS A 11 -4.05 -24.84 -7.85
CA LYS A 11 -4.73 -25.91 -7.14
C LYS A 11 -5.42 -25.34 -5.90
N GLU A 12 -6.23 -26.15 -5.24
CA GLU A 12 -6.70 -25.82 -3.91
C GLU A 12 -5.49 -25.45 -3.02
N ASN A 13 -5.54 -24.28 -2.38
CA ASN A 13 -4.49 -23.79 -1.48
C ASN A 13 -3.10 -23.57 -2.11
N LYS A 14 -2.98 -23.54 -3.44
CA LYS A 14 -1.73 -23.21 -4.15
C LYS A 14 -1.96 -22.15 -5.21
N PHE A 15 -1.21 -21.06 -5.10
CA PHE A 15 -1.23 -19.93 -6.01
C PHE A 15 0.15 -19.75 -6.65
N GLU A 16 0.17 -19.33 -7.90
CA GLU A 16 1.39 -19.00 -8.65
C GLU A 16 1.19 -17.71 -9.41
N GLY A 17 2.22 -16.89 -9.50
CA GLY A 17 2.11 -15.63 -10.21
C GLY A 17 3.33 -14.76 -10.00
N ARG A 18 3.10 -13.45 -9.95
CA ARG A 18 4.19 -12.46 -9.94
C ARG A 18 3.87 -11.28 -9.04
N LEU A 19 4.88 -10.80 -8.33
CA LEU A 19 4.85 -9.51 -7.64
C LEU A 19 5.34 -8.42 -8.60
N LEU A 20 4.66 -7.28 -8.58
CA LEU A 20 4.98 -6.09 -9.36
C LEU A 20 5.26 -4.94 -8.40
N PHE A 21 6.46 -4.38 -8.52
CA PHE A 21 6.90 -3.23 -7.73
C PHE A 21 7.52 -2.21 -8.68
N ALA A 22 7.19 -0.93 -8.51
CA ALA A 22 7.72 0.13 -9.37
C ALA A 22 9.26 0.23 -9.32
N THR A 23 9.87 -0.08 -8.18
CA THR A 23 11.33 -0.06 -7.99
C THR A 23 12.05 -1.18 -8.74
N PHE A 24 11.35 -2.25 -9.10
CA PHE A 24 11.95 -3.41 -9.75
C PHE A 24 11.69 -3.39 -11.24
N ARG A 25 12.75 -3.55 -12.03
CA ARG A 25 12.65 -3.56 -13.49
C ARG A 25 11.90 -4.79 -14.01
N GLN A 26 11.88 -5.90 -13.26
CA GLN A 26 11.23 -7.15 -13.66
C GLN A 26 10.30 -7.64 -12.54
N PRO A 27 9.10 -8.16 -12.87
CA PRO A 27 8.23 -8.73 -11.85
C PRO A 27 8.87 -9.99 -11.25
N ILE A 28 8.63 -10.23 -9.97
CA ILE A 28 9.23 -11.35 -9.23
C ILE A 28 8.27 -12.56 -9.30
N PRO A 29 8.65 -13.68 -9.94
CA PRO A 29 7.81 -14.87 -9.95
C PRO A 29 7.77 -15.53 -8.57
N VAL A 30 6.57 -15.86 -8.10
CA VAL A 30 6.33 -16.41 -6.77
C VAL A 30 5.32 -17.56 -6.80
N SER A 31 5.44 -18.46 -5.83
CA SER A 31 4.43 -19.45 -5.48
C SER A 31 4.04 -19.30 -4.03
N MET A 32 2.73 -19.23 -3.76
CA MET A 32 2.17 -19.17 -2.42
C MET A 32 1.44 -20.47 -2.14
N HIS A 33 1.78 -21.14 -1.04
CA HIS A 33 1.22 -22.44 -0.67
C HIS A 33 0.85 -22.45 0.81
N ARG A 34 -0.21 -23.20 1.13
CA ARG A 34 -0.67 -23.35 2.52
C ARG A 34 0.32 -24.16 3.33
N VAL A 35 0.49 -23.78 4.58
CA VAL A 35 1.35 -24.46 5.55
C VAL A 35 0.56 -24.85 6.80
N ASN A 36 1.07 -25.84 7.52
CA ASN A 36 0.50 -26.21 8.81
C ASN A 36 0.78 -25.10 9.82
N LYS A 37 -0.28 -24.56 10.43
CA LYS A 37 -0.16 -23.56 11.48
C LYS A 37 0.47 -24.19 12.73
N VAL A 38 1.48 -23.52 13.25
CA VAL A 38 2.13 -23.85 14.53
C VAL A 38 1.54 -23.06 15.70
N SER A 39 0.77 -22.02 15.42
CA SER A 39 0.02 -21.20 16.38
C SER A 39 -1.03 -20.34 15.65
N ASP A 40 -1.94 -19.70 16.39
CA ASP A 40 -2.97 -18.83 15.81
C ASP A 40 -2.40 -17.63 15.04
N ASN A 41 -1.26 -17.13 15.50
CA ASN A 41 -0.54 -16.02 14.86
C ASN A 41 0.35 -16.47 13.71
N ALA A 42 0.59 -17.78 13.56
CA ALA A 42 1.39 -18.32 12.46
C ALA A 42 0.69 -18.09 11.12
N PRO A 43 1.45 -17.95 10.02
CA PRO A 43 0.86 -17.77 8.71
C PRO A 43 0.10 -19.02 8.25
N ASP A 44 -0.99 -18.80 7.53
CA ASP A 44 -1.70 -19.87 6.80
C ASP A 44 -0.98 -20.23 5.51
N PHE A 45 -0.30 -19.27 4.88
CA PHE A 45 0.43 -19.46 3.63
C PHE A 45 1.84 -18.87 3.70
N ARG A 46 2.78 -19.53 3.02
CA ARG A 46 4.13 -19.02 2.75
C ARG A 46 4.26 -18.69 1.28
N MET A 47 4.93 -17.59 0.96
CA MET A 47 5.20 -17.15 -0.39
C MET A 47 6.70 -17.27 -0.70
N ILE A 48 7.02 -18.11 -1.67
CA ILE A 48 8.38 -18.45 -2.06
C ILE A 48 8.64 -17.93 -3.46
N ALA A 49 9.73 -17.19 -3.65
CA ALA A 49 10.18 -16.78 -4.97
C ALA A 49 10.77 -17.97 -5.74
N LYS A 50 10.84 -17.86 -7.07
CA LYS A 50 11.37 -18.94 -7.93
C LYS A 50 12.78 -19.42 -7.55
N ASN A 51 13.59 -18.57 -6.93
CA ASN A 51 14.94 -18.88 -6.46
C ASN A 51 14.98 -19.62 -5.11
N GLY A 52 13.82 -19.91 -4.48
CA GLY A 52 13.71 -20.61 -3.21
C GLY A 52 13.68 -19.72 -1.97
N THR A 53 13.86 -18.40 -2.12
CA THR A 53 13.79 -17.46 -1.00
C THR A 53 12.35 -17.22 -0.58
N GLU A 54 12.09 -17.22 0.73
CA GLU A 54 10.81 -16.76 1.25
C GLU A 54 10.71 -15.24 1.15
N VAL A 55 9.68 -14.76 0.47
CA VAL A 55 9.47 -13.32 0.19
C VAL A 55 8.26 -12.75 0.92
N GLY A 56 7.47 -13.61 1.56
CA GLY A 56 6.26 -13.18 2.25
C GLY A 56 5.45 -14.32 2.83
N ALA A 57 4.35 -13.94 3.46
CA ALA A 57 3.41 -14.84 4.08
C ALA A 57 1.99 -14.28 3.99
N ALA A 58 0.99 -15.14 4.21
CA ALA A 58 -0.40 -14.71 4.25
C ALA A 58 -1.21 -15.41 5.34
N TRP A 59 -2.28 -14.74 5.77
CA TRP A 59 -3.20 -15.17 6.81
C TRP A 59 -4.63 -15.09 6.29
N ILE A 60 -5.41 -16.13 6.57
CA ILE A 60 -6.86 -16.09 6.39
C ILE A 60 -7.42 -15.33 7.60
N LYS A 61 -8.07 -14.21 7.35
CA LYS A 61 -8.68 -13.35 8.36
C LYS A 61 -10.16 -13.19 8.07
N GLN A 62 -10.93 -12.91 9.11
CA GLN A 62 -12.33 -12.56 9.00
C GLN A 62 -12.50 -11.05 9.21
N ASN A 63 -13.26 -10.41 8.33
CA ASN A 63 -13.63 -9.01 8.53
C ASN A 63 -14.67 -8.93 9.65
N LYS A 64 -14.36 -8.18 10.72
CA LYS A 64 -15.23 -8.07 11.90
C LYS A 64 -16.60 -7.43 11.62
N GLN A 65 -16.68 -6.56 10.60
CA GLN A 65 -17.91 -5.84 10.27
C GLN A 65 -18.79 -6.66 9.30
N THR A 66 -18.18 -7.29 8.30
CA THR A 66 -18.92 -7.98 7.23
C THR A 66 -19.00 -9.49 7.43
N GLY A 67 -18.21 -10.06 8.35
CA GLY A 67 -18.08 -11.50 8.55
C GLY A 67 -17.36 -12.24 7.40
N LYS A 68 -16.98 -11.54 6.33
CA LYS A 68 -16.36 -12.15 5.15
C LYS A 68 -14.90 -12.49 5.39
N GLU A 69 -14.49 -13.67 4.91
CA GLU A 69 -13.10 -14.07 4.91
C GLU A 69 -12.30 -13.33 3.83
N TYR A 70 -11.06 -13.00 4.15
CA TYR A 70 -10.10 -12.40 3.23
C TYR A 70 -8.70 -12.89 3.56
N ILE A 71 -7.81 -12.90 2.56
CA ILE A 71 -6.41 -13.28 2.75
C ILE A 71 -5.58 -12.00 2.88
N SER A 72 -5.02 -11.78 4.07
CA SER A 72 -4.08 -10.72 4.37
C SER A 72 -2.67 -11.17 4.01
N VAL A 73 -1.97 -10.40 3.18
CA VAL A 73 -0.63 -10.72 2.67
C VAL A 73 0.39 -9.76 3.28
N SER A 74 1.56 -10.28 3.63
CA SER A 74 2.74 -9.54 4.03
C SER A 74 3.89 -9.92 3.12
N ILE A 75 4.60 -8.93 2.57
CA ILE A 75 5.76 -9.12 1.70
C ILE A 75 6.95 -8.43 2.37
N SER A 76 8.02 -9.18 2.58
CA SER A 76 9.26 -8.70 3.15
C SER A 76 10.40 -9.32 2.36
N ILE A 77 11.10 -8.48 1.61
CA ILE A 77 12.29 -8.85 0.85
C ILE A 77 13.40 -7.84 1.17
N PRO A 78 14.68 -8.24 1.13
CA PRO A 78 15.81 -7.37 1.51
C PRO A 78 15.85 -6.04 0.76
N GLU A 79 15.36 -6.01 -0.47
CA GLU A 79 15.36 -4.84 -1.35
C GLU A 79 14.23 -3.85 -1.05
N LEU A 80 13.28 -4.20 -0.16
CA LEU A 80 12.26 -3.28 0.32
C LEU A 80 12.69 -2.66 1.66
N ASN A 81 12.56 -1.34 1.76
CA ASN A 81 12.86 -0.59 2.99
C ASN A 81 11.87 -0.88 4.14
N SER A 82 10.72 -1.49 3.83
CA SER A 82 9.69 -1.83 4.81
C SER A 82 8.84 -3.00 4.33
N VAL A 83 8.13 -3.62 5.27
CA VAL A 83 7.16 -4.67 4.96
C VAL A 83 5.97 -4.07 4.21
N VAL A 84 5.63 -4.66 3.07
CA VAL A 84 4.48 -4.28 2.26
C VAL A 84 3.31 -5.19 2.61
N TYR A 85 2.19 -4.59 3.03
CA TYR A 85 0.98 -5.31 3.34
C TYR A 85 -0.04 -5.21 2.20
N GLY A 86 -0.80 -6.27 2.00
CA GLY A 86 -1.86 -6.28 1.01
C GLY A 86 -2.99 -7.23 1.36
N THR A 87 -3.97 -7.25 0.48
CA THR A 87 -5.12 -8.14 0.54
C THR A 87 -5.23 -8.87 -0.78
N LEU A 88 -5.35 -10.18 -0.75
CA LEU A 88 -5.61 -10.96 -1.95
C LEU A 88 -7.12 -10.88 -2.27
N GLY A 89 -7.45 -10.25 -3.38
CA GLY A 89 -8.82 -10.12 -3.88
C GLY A 89 -8.99 -10.80 -5.23
N ARG A 90 -10.17 -11.35 -5.52
CA ARG A 90 -10.50 -11.83 -6.87
C ARG A 90 -10.56 -10.66 -7.85
N MET A 91 -10.08 -10.88 -9.07
CA MET A 91 -10.25 -9.92 -10.15
C MET A 91 -11.63 -10.11 -10.79
N SER A 92 -12.61 -9.29 -10.38
CA SER A 92 -14.01 -9.39 -10.82
C SER A 92 -14.22 -9.16 -12.32
N ASP A 93 -13.31 -8.41 -12.96
CA ASP A 93 -13.46 -7.93 -14.34
C ASP A 93 -12.78 -8.86 -15.37
N GLN A 94 -12.32 -10.03 -14.94
CA GLN A 94 -11.61 -11.00 -15.77
C GLN A 94 -12.43 -12.29 -15.91
N PRO A 95 -12.38 -12.98 -17.07
CA PRO A 95 -13.12 -14.22 -17.28
C PRO A 95 -12.59 -15.39 -16.44
N ASP A 96 -11.37 -15.29 -15.91
CA ASP A 96 -10.74 -16.34 -15.10
C ASP A 96 -11.03 -16.15 -13.61
N GLU A 97 -11.96 -16.94 -13.07
CA GLU A 97 -12.34 -16.93 -11.64
C GLU A 97 -11.18 -17.30 -10.69
N ASN A 98 -10.12 -17.91 -11.22
CA ASN A 98 -8.94 -18.28 -10.44
C ASN A 98 -7.87 -17.18 -10.42
N LEU A 99 -8.16 -16.00 -10.98
CA LEU A 99 -7.23 -14.89 -11.01
C LEU A 99 -7.47 -13.93 -9.84
N TYR A 100 -6.39 -13.66 -9.12
CA TYR A 100 -6.38 -12.84 -7.92
C TYR A 100 -5.35 -11.71 -8.06
N SER A 101 -5.68 -10.57 -7.46
CA SER A 101 -4.82 -9.41 -7.33
C SER A 101 -4.37 -9.25 -5.89
N ILE A 102 -3.09 -8.96 -5.68
CA ILE A 102 -2.62 -8.48 -4.38
C ILE A 102 -2.83 -6.97 -4.37
N ILE A 103 -3.82 -6.53 -3.63
CA ILE A 103 -4.19 -5.13 -3.50
C ILE A 103 -3.35 -4.54 -2.36
N TRP A 104 -2.56 -3.51 -2.65
CA TRP A 104 -1.69 -2.88 -1.68
C TRP A 104 -2.50 -2.11 -0.63
N ASN A 105 -2.23 -2.39 0.64
CA ASN A 105 -2.72 -1.62 1.77
C ASN A 105 -1.66 -0.54 2.07
N GLN A 106 -1.90 0.68 1.60
CA GLN A 106 -1.00 1.79 1.84
C GLN A 106 -0.84 2.00 3.35
N PRO A 107 0.38 2.24 3.86
CA PRO A 107 0.55 2.73 5.21
C PRO A 107 -0.27 4.02 5.32
N ASN A 108 -1.05 4.16 6.39
CA ASN A 108 -1.75 5.42 6.63
C ASN A 108 -0.70 6.54 6.73
N SER A 109 -0.65 7.39 5.71
CA SER A 109 0.05 8.68 5.75
C SER A 109 -0.75 9.64 6.63
N ALA A 110 -0.99 9.29 7.89
CA ALA A 110 -1.42 10.28 8.85
C ALA A 110 -0.24 11.22 9.05
N ILE A 111 -0.30 12.43 8.46
CA ILE A 111 0.47 13.54 8.99
C ILE A 111 0.09 13.61 10.48
N PRO A 112 1.05 13.48 11.42
CA PRO A 112 0.73 13.65 12.82
C PRO A 112 0.05 15.02 12.97
N SER A 113 -1.10 15.09 13.63
CA SER A 113 -1.91 16.33 13.75
C SER A 113 -1.13 17.53 14.29
N ASN A 114 0.05 17.28 14.87
CA ASN A 114 1.05 18.20 15.39
C ASN A 114 2.00 18.80 14.34
N TYR A 115 1.85 18.52 13.04
CA TYR A 115 2.60 19.16 11.94
C TYR A 115 1.79 20.22 11.16
N LEU A 116 0.62 20.63 11.66
CA LEU A 116 -0.20 21.70 11.09
C LEU A 116 -0.12 23.00 11.92
N ASP A 117 1.06 23.34 12.44
CA ASP A 117 1.32 24.75 12.80
C ASP A 117 1.87 25.46 11.57
N GLN A 118 1.10 26.43 11.09
CA GLN A 118 1.24 27.07 9.79
C GLN A 118 2.26 28.23 9.78
N ASN A 119 3.28 28.22 10.65
CA ASN A 119 4.12 29.40 10.87
C ASN A 119 5.65 29.20 10.82
N ASP A 120 6.18 28.03 10.48
CA ASP A 120 7.65 27.77 10.56
C ASP A 120 8.35 27.56 9.20
N TYR A 121 7.95 28.33 8.19
CA TYR A 121 8.86 28.70 7.11
C TYR A 121 9.07 30.20 7.17
N GLY A 122 10.16 30.58 7.85
CA GLY A 122 10.66 31.94 7.87
C GLY A 122 10.73 32.51 6.46
N ALA A 123 10.15 33.70 6.32
CA ALA A 123 10.32 34.54 5.15
C ALA A 123 11.81 34.87 5.00
N ASP A 124 12.51 34.10 4.17
CA ASP A 124 13.84 34.47 3.69
C ASP A 124 13.68 35.65 2.74
N ASN A 125 14.03 36.79 3.31
CA ASN A 125 14.12 38.14 2.76
C ASN A 125 14.89 38.16 1.43
N PHE A 126 14.21 38.02 0.30
CA PHE A 126 14.66 38.56 -0.99
C PHE A 126 13.94 39.88 -1.22
N GLY A 127 14.66 40.97 -0.96
CA GLY A 127 14.16 42.33 -1.13
C GLY A 127 13.77 42.66 -2.57
N GLY A 128 12.72 43.48 -2.72
CA GLY A 128 12.34 44.00 -4.03
C GLY A 128 11.00 44.74 -4.07
N SER A 129 11.04 46.02 -3.72
CA SER A 129 10.06 47.09 -3.98
C SER A 129 8.78 47.16 -3.13
N GLN A 130 8.68 48.29 -2.43
CA GLN A 130 7.45 48.88 -1.90
C GLN A 130 6.52 49.30 -3.05
N SER A 131 5.21 49.24 -2.84
CA SER A 131 4.39 50.43 -3.08
C SER A 131 3.12 50.38 -2.24
N SER A 132 2.98 51.37 -1.37
CA SER A 132 1.83 51.61 -0.50
C SER A 132 0.76 52.37 -1.26
N TYR A 133 -0.51 52.04 -1.03
CA TYR A 133 -1.56 53.07 -1.00
C TYR A 133 -2.58 52.69 0.09
N ASP A 134 -2.36 53.25 1.27
CA ASP A 134 -3.43 53.61 2.21
C ASP A 134 -4.34 54.60 1.49
N GLN A 135 -5.66 54.37 1.54
CA GLN A 135 -6.61 55.40 1.15
C GLN A 135 -7.91 55.27 1.93
N ASP A 136 -7.84 55.57 3.23
CA ASP A 136 -9.02 55.95 4.02
C ASP A 136 -8.70 57.20 4.85
N HIS A 137 -8.82 58.38 4.23
CA HIS A 137 -9.29 59.55 4.97
C HIS A 137 -9.92 60.62 4.03
N VAL A 138 -11.26 60.65 4.06
CA VAL A 138 -12.16 61.81 4.20
C VAL A 138 -11.95 63.04 3.29
N ASP A 139 -12.93 63.36 2.42
CA ASP A 139 -13.85 64.51 2.56
C ASP A 139 -14.63 64.83 1.27
N ALA A 140 -15.78 65.45 1.49
CA ALA A 140 -16.83 65.84 0.54
C ALA A 140 -16.36 66.63 -0.70
N TYR A 141 -17.08 66.51 -1.83
CA TYR A 141 -17.80 67.58 -2.53
C TYR A 141 -18.43 67.07 -3.85
N ASN A 142 -19.67 67.53 -4.09
CA ASN A 142 -20.59 67.34 -5.23
C ASN A 142 -21.35 66.01 -5.37
#